data_AF-A0A0F9RRE0-F1
#
_entry.id   AF-A0A0F9RRE0-F1
#
_cell.length_a   1.000
_cell.length_b   1.000
_cell.length_c   1.000
_cell.angle_alpha   90.00
_cell.angle_beta   90.00
_cell.angle_gamma   90.00
#
_symmetry.space_group_name_H-M   'P 1'
#
loop_
_entity.id
_entity.type
_entity.pdbx_description
1 polymer ?
#
loop_
_entity_poly.entity_id
_entity_poly.type
_entity_poly.pdbx_seq_one_letter_code
_entity_poly.pdbx_strand_id
1 'polypeptide(L)'
;MKKIIIVGSRQRNAAKDYIIIEEKFMELYEHGDWIVSGGCPKGADSFAEKIARKRGIPILIFHAEWSRYGPGAGILRNTLIAETGNSLIACVRHDRKGGTEDTITKFRERHIESQIVLC
;
A
#
# COMPACT_ATOMS: atom_id res chain seq x y z
N MET A 1 -1.80 6.31 16.94
CA MET A 1 -2.29 5.27 16.02
C MET A 1 -1.97 5.70 14.60
N LYS A 2 -1.16 4.92 13.91
CA LYS A 2 -0.68 5.16 12.56
C LYS A 2 -1.53 4.39 11.56
N LYS A 3 -1.68 4.96 10.37
CA LYS A 3 -2.23 4.28 9.19
C LYS A 3 -1.07 3.93 8.27
N ILE A 4 -0.69 2.67 8.24
CA ILE A 4 0.44 2.15 7.47
C ILE A 4 -0.09 1.71 6.10
N ILE A 5 0.34 2.40 5.05
CA ILE A 5 -0.02 2.05 3.68
C ILE A 5 0.82 0.86 3.23
N ILE A 6 0.17 -0.14 2.64
CA ILE A 6 0.82 -1.24 1.93
C ILE A 6 0.28 -1.26 0.51
N VAL A 7 1.15 -0.92 -0.45
CA VAL A 7 0.86 -0.91 -1.89
C VAL A 7 2.04 -1.47 -2.67
N GLY A 8 1.81 -1.87 -3.91
CA GLY A 8 2.87 -2.48 -4.69
C GLY A 8 2.43 -2.98 -6.04
N SER A 9 3.42 -3.42 -6.82
CA SER A 9 3.16 -3.93 -8.15
C SER A 9 2.46 -5.28 -8.09
N ARG A 10 1.43 -5.45 -8.93
CA ARG A 10 0.74 -6.74 -9.15
C ARG A 10 1.67 -7.85 -9.65
N GLN A 11 2.82 -7.48 -10.22
CA GLN A 11 3.82 -8.42 -10.72
C GLN A 11 4.78 -8.91 -9.62
N ARG A 12 4.89 -8.18 -8.50
CA ARG A 12 5.62 -8.60 -7.29
C ARG A 12 4.64 -9.39 -6.41
N ASN A 13 4.40 -10.65 -6.79
CA ASN A 13 3.38 -11.52 -6.20
C ASN A 13 3.95 -12.88 -5.71
N ALA A 14 5.26 -12.97 -5.50
CA ALA A 14 5.88 -14.20 -5.02
C ALA A 14 5.87 -14.29 -3.48
N ALA A 15 6.06 -15.49 -2.94
CA ALA A 15 6.12 -15.71 -1.48
C ALA A 15 7.23 -14.88 -0.81
N LYS A 16 8.37 -14.68 -1.49
CA LYS A 16 9.44 -13.80 -1.02
C LYS A 16 9.01 -12.34 -0.85
N ASP A 17 8.12 -11.86 -1.72
CA ASP A 17 7.63 -10.47 -1.66
C ASP A 17 6.72 -10.30 -0.43
N TYR A 18 5.87 -11.30 -0.16
CA TYR A 18 5.05 -11.35 1.05
C TYR A 18 5.91 -11.31 2.33
N ILE A 19 6.98 -12.12 2.39
CA ILE A 19 7.87 -12.18 3.56
C ILE A 19 8.48 -10.80 3.82
N ILE A 20 9.06 -10.18 2.79
CA ILE A 20 9.67 -8.85 2.93
C ILE A 20 8.65 -7.81 3.40
N ILE A 21 7.45 -7.80 2.83
CA ILE A 21 6.40 -6.86 3.25
C ILE A 21 5.96 -7.12 4.69
N GLU A 22 5.79 -8.38 5.10
CA GLU A 22 5.42 -8.72 6.48
C GLU A 22 6.51 -8.30 7.47
N GLU A 23 7.78 -8.56 7.16
CA GLU A 23 8.92 -8.12 7.99
C GLU A 23 8.94 -6.60 8.15
N LYS A 24 8.86 -5.86 7.03
CA LYS A 24 8.84 -4.40 7.05
C LYS A 24 7.63 -3.82 7.75
N PHE A 25 6.48 -4.45 7.62
CA PHE A 25 5.30 -4.06 8.37
C PHE A 25 5.51 -4.24 9.88
N MET A 26 6.10 -5.35 10.30
CA MET A 26 6.35 -5.62 11.72
C MET A 26 7.40 -4.69 12.35
N GLU A 27 8.35 -4.17 11.56
CA GLU A 27 9.28 -3.12 12.02
C GLU A 27 8.56 -1.79 12.34
N LEU A 28 7.43 -1.52 11.68
CA LEU A 28 6.70 -0.25 11.82
C LEU A 28 5.49 -0.34 12.76
N TYR A 29 4.88 -1.51 12.84
CA TYR A 29 3.57 -1.70 13.48
C TYR A 29 3.64 -1.56 15.00
N GLU A 30 2.73 -0.77 15.54
CA GLU A 30 2.41 -0.70 16.97
C GLU A 30 0.95 -1.11 17.21
N HIS A 31 0.65 -1.60 18.42
CA HIS A 31 -0.71 -2.01 18.76
C HIS A 31 -1.70 -0.84 18.60
N GLY A 32 -2.79 -1.07 17.86
CA GLY A 32 -3.79 -0.05 17.53
C GLY A 32 -3.57 0.63 16.17
N ASP A 33 -2.49 0.33 15.46
CA ASP A 33 -2.28 0.80 14.09
C ASP A 33 -3.21 0.10 13.08
N TRP A 34 -3.37 0.74 11.94
CA TRP A 34 -4.25 0.32 10.85
C TRP A 34 -3.45 0.07 9.58
N ILE A 35 -3.93 -0.85 8.75
CA ILE A 35 -3.43 -1.06 7.40
C ILE A 35 -4.28 -0.26 6.41
N VAL A 36 -3.65 0.35 5.42
CA VAL A 36 -4.33 1.00 4.28
C VAL A 36 -3.86 0.37 2.98
N SER A 37 -4.77 -0.03 2.10
CA SER A 37 -4.42 -0.72 0.85
C SER A 37 -5.39 -0.46 -0.30
N GLY A 38 -5.01 -0.91 -1.49
CA GLY A 38 -5.75 -0.73 -2.74
C GLY A 38 -6.72 -1.83 -3.13
N GLY A 39 -6.70 -2.98 -2.44
CA GLY A 39 -7.58 -4.10 -2.72
C GLY A 39 -7.34 -4.77 -4.07
N CYS A 40 -6.13 -4.69 -4.63
CA CYS A 40 -5.78 -5.52 -5.78
C CYS A 40 -5.62 -6.99 -5.34
N PRO A 41 -6.25 -7.97 -6.03
CA PRO A 41 -6.18 -9.39 -5.64
C PRO A 41 -4.80 -10.03 -5.85
N LYS A 42 -3.80 -9.26 -6.32
CA LYS A 42 -2.43 -9.71 -6.56
C LYS A 42 -1.43 -8.69 -6.05
N GLY A 43 -0.29 -9.19 -5.58
CA GLY A 43 0.83 -8.41 -5.09
C GLY A 43 0.57 -7.84 -3.70
N ALA A 44 1.18 -6.70 -3.41
CA ALA A 44 1.20 -6.11 -2.07
C ALA A 44 -0.19 -5.89 -1.45
N ASP A 45 -1.20 -5.51 -2.24
CA ASP A 45 -2.55 -5.29 -1.71
C ASP A 45 -3.15 -6.59 -1.16
N SER A 46 -3.02 -7.70 -1.89
CA SER A 46 -3.44 -9.03 -1.42
C SER A 46 -2.67 -9.50 -0.18
N PHE A 47 -1.40 -9.10 -0.06
CA PHE A 47 -0.58 -9.40 1.10
C PHE A 47 -0.98 -8.56 2.31
N ALA A 48 -1.37 -7.30 2.12
CA ALA A 48 -1.90 -6.43 3.15
C ALA A 48 -3.15 -7.03 3.80
N GLU A 49 -4.11 -7.50 2.99
CA GLU A 49 -5.31 -8.19 3.46
C GLU A 49 -4.97 -9.49 4.21
N LYS A 50 -4.00 -10.26 3.71
CA LYS A 50 -3.53 -11.49 4.37
C LYS A 50 -2.90 -11.19 5.73
N ILE A 51 -2.06 -10.16 5.84
CA ILE A 51 -1.44 -9.73 7.11
C ILE A 51 -2.53 -9.27 8.09
N ALA A 52 -3.44 -8.42 7.63
CA ALA A 52 -4.56 -7.91 8.42
C ALA A 52 -5.38 -9.05 9.03
N ARG A 53 -5.82 -10.01 8.20
CA ARG A 53 -6.58 -11.17 8.63
C ARG A 53 -5.79 -12.08 9.58
N LYS A 54 -4.52 -12.37 9.25
CA LYS A 54 -3.66 -13.26 10.06
C LYS A 54 -3.44 -12.71 11.47
N ARG A 55 -3.38 -11.38 11.61
CA ARG A 55 -2.99 -10.70 12.87
C ARG A 55 -4.14 -10.00 13.58
N GLY A 56 -5.35 -10.02 13.01
CA GLY A 56 -6.51 -9.31 13.58
C GLY A 56 -6.35 -7.78 13.55
N ILE A 57 -5.63 -7.25 12.55
CA ILE A 57 -5.35 -5.82 12.43
C ILE A 57 -6.44 -5.18 11.56
N PRO A 58 -7.00 -4.02 11.96
CA PRO A 58 -7.98 -3.32 11.14
C PRO A 58 -7.37 -2.83 9.82
N ILE A 59 -8.14 -2.94 8.74
CA ILE A 59 -7.70 -2.58 7.39
C ILE A 59 -8.74 -1.68 6.69
N LEU A 60 -8.25 -0.64 6.02
CA LEU A 60 -9.02 0.21 5.11
C LEU A 60 -8.60 -0.10 3.67
N ILE A 61 -9.59 -0.46 2.84
CA ILE A 61 -9.36 -0.83 1.44
C ILE A 61 -10.01 0.23 0.53
N PHE A 62 -9.19 0.85 -0.31
CA PHE A 62 -9.64 1.82 -1.32
C PHE A 62 -9.69 1.13 -2.69
N HIS A 63 -10.87 0.65 -3.08
CA HIS A 63 -11.08 0.09 -4.41
C HIS A 63 -11.17 1.20 -5.47
N ALA A 64 -10.62 0.95 -6.66
CA ALA A 64 -10.74 1.88 -7.78
C ALA A 64 -12.13 1.77 -8.43
N GLU A 65 -12.84 2.90 -8.53
CA GLU A 65 -14.17 2.99 -9.16
C GLU A 65 -14.08 3.07 -10.71
N TRP A 66 -13.64 1.97 -11.34
CA TRP A 66 -13.44 1.90 -12.79
C TRP A 66 -14.69 2.23 -13.62
N SER A 67 -15.87 1.82 -13.15
CA SER A 67 -17.14 2.10 -13.82
C SER A 67 -17.47 3.60 -13.89
N ARG A 68 -17.01 4.38 -12.90
CA ARG A 68 -17.32 5.79 -12.76
C ARG A 68 -16.28 6.70 -13.41
N TYR A 69 -15.00 6.37 -13.25
CA TYR A 69 -13.89 7.26 -13.65
C TYR A 69 -12.98 6.66 -14.74
N GLY A 70 -13.30 5.47 -15.25
CA GLY A 70 -12.52 4.81 -16.30
C GLY A 70 -11.03 4.70 -15.92
N PRO A 71 -10.10 4.95 -16.87
CA PRO A 71 -8.66 4.89 -16.62
C PRO A 71 -8.17 5.76 -15.45
N GLY A 72 -8.85 6.87 -15.15
CA GLY A 72 -8.50 7.78 -14.06
C GLY A 72 -8.82 7.25 -12.66
N ALA A 73 -9.65 6.21 -12.54
CA ALA A 73 -10.07 5.65 -11.25
C ALA A 73 -8.88 5.22 -10.38
N GLY A 74 -7.86 4.62 -10.99
CA GLY A 74 -6.64 4.20 -10.29
C GLY A 74 -5.86 5.38 -9.71
N ILE A 75 -5.78 6.48 -10.45
CA ILE A 75 -5.04 7.70 -10.07
C ILE A 75 -5.75 8.39 -8.90
N LEU A 76 -7.08 8.53 -8.97
CA LEU A 76 -7.88 9.10 -7.89
C LEU A 76 -7.76 8.26 -6.61
N ARG A 77 -7.91 6.94 -6.74
CA ARG A 77 -7.72 5.99 -5.64
C ARG A 77 -6.33 6.10 -5.01
N ASN A 78 -5.27 6.20 -5.82
CA ASN A 78 -3.90 6.36 -5.34
C ASN A 78 -3.73 7.64 -4.50
N THR A 79 -4.37 8.73 -4.91
CA THR A 79 -4.40 9.99 -4.15
C THR A 79 -5.06 9.79 -2.79
N LEU A 80 -6.23 9.15 -2.74
CA LEU A 80 -6.93 8.86 -1.48
C LEU A 80 -6.10 8.00 -0.53
N ILE A 81 -5.42 6.97 -1.05
CA ILE A 81 -4.49 6.15 -0.26
C ILE A 81 -3.37 7.00 0.32
N ALA A 82 -2.71 7.82 -0.52
CA ALA A 82 -1.58 8.64 -0.10
C ALA A 82 -1.98 9.68 0.96
N GLU A 83 -3.18 10.26 0.87
CA GLU A 83 -3.70 11.22 1.84
C GLU A 83 -4.08 10.57 3.17
N THR A 84 -4.44 9.28 3.16
CA THR A 84 -4.94 8.59 4.34
C THR A 84 -3.84 8.10 5.29
N GLY A 85 -2.64 7.79 4.77
CA GLY A 85 -1.58 7.14 5.54
C GLY A 85 -0.62 8.08 6.27
N ASN A 86 0.10 7.52 7.24
CA ASN A 86 1.21 8.17 7.96
C ASN A 86 2.57 7.60 7.57
N SER A 87 2.60 6.36 7.07
CA SER A 87 3.80 5.66 6.61
C SER A 87 3.46 4.82 5.39
N LEU A 88 4.45 4.53 4.54
CA LEU A 88 4.26 3.84 3.28
C LEU A 88 5.25 2.70 3.11
N ILE A 89 4.74 1.48 2.95
CA ILE A 89 5.49 0.32 2.46
C ILE A 89 5.09 0.11 1.00
N ALA A 90 6.06 0.30 0.10
CA ALA A 90 5.85 0.18 -1.33
C ALA A 90 6.71 -0.93 -1.93
N CYS A 91 6.05 -1.99 -2.42
CA CYS A 91 6.72 -3.08 -3.13
C CYS A 91 6.82 -2.77 -4.62
N VAL A 92 7.97 -2.28 -5.04
CA VAL A 92 8.19 -1.69 -6.37
C VAL A 92 8.83 -2.69 -7.33
N ARG A 93 8.66 -2.45 -8.63
CA ARG A 93 9.46 -3.17 -9.65
C ARG A 93 10.80 -2.47 -9.83
N HIS A 94 11.78 -3.21 -10.34
CA HIS A 94 13.10 -2.65 -10.70
C HIS A 94 13.00 -1.47 -11.68
N ASP A 95 12.06 -1.51 -12.61
CA ASP A 95 11.85 -0.44 -13.59
C ASP A 95 11.10 0.78 -13.03
N ARG A 96 10.63 0.73 -11.77
CA ARG A 96 9.91 1.81 -11.08
C ARG A 96 8.75 2.41 -11.89
N LYS A 97 8.10 1.60 -12.73
CA LYS A 97 6.96 2.03 -13.55
C LYS A 97 5.62 1.51 -13.01
N GLY A 98 4.59 2.36 -13.12
CA GLY A 98 3.19 2.01 -12.88
C GLY A 98 2.57 2.66 -11.65
N GLY A 99 1.39 2.18 -11.25
CA GLY A 99 0.56 2.83 -10.23
C GLY A 99 1.16 2.91 -8.82
N THR A 100 2.15 2.07 -8.50
CA THR A 100 2.88 2.14 -7.21
C THR A 100 3.73 3.41 -7.13
N GLU A 101 4.37 3.81 -8.24
CA GLU A 101 5.21 5.01 -8.26
C GLU A 101 4.35 6.27 -8.10
N ASP A 102 3.17 6.30 -8.74
CA ASP A 102 2.21 7.38 -8.57
C ASP A 102 1.81 7.57 -7.10
N THR A 103 1.56 6.48 -6.36
CA THR A 103 1.28 6.57 -4.91
C THR A 103 2.50 7.09 -4.13
N ILE A 104 3.72 6.63 -4.44
CA ILE A 104 4.95 7.09 -3.77
C ILE A 104 5.15 8.60 -3.97
N THR A 105 5.01 9.08 -5.19
CA THR A 105 5.16 10.51 -5.53
C THR A 105 4.16 11.36 -4.75
N LYS A 106 2.87 11.00 -4.81
CA LYS A 106 1.80 11.73 -4.12
C LYS A 106 1.95 11.72 -2.60
N PHE A 107 2.46 10.61 -2.05
CA PHE A 107 2.72 10.49 -0.62
C PHE A 107 3.86 11.41 -0.19
N ARG A 108 4.96 11.45 -0.94
CA ARG A 108 6.11 12.33 -0.67
C ARG A 108 5.75 13.81 -0.70
N GLU A 109 4.91 14.22 -1.66
CA GLU A 109 4.45 15.61 -1.78
C GLU A 109 3.65 16.09 -0.55
N ARG A 110 2.95 15.17 0.11
CA ARG A 110 2.02 15.47 1.20
C ARG A 110 2.64 15.26 2.58
N HIS A 111 3.63 14.38 2.68
CA HIS A 111 4.15 13.90 3.96
C HIS A 111 5.67 13.93 4.01
N ILE A 112 6.22 15.13 4.18
CA ILE A 112 7.65 15.42 4.10
C ILE A 112 8.49 14.63 5.13
N GLU A 113 7.94 14.35 6.31
CA GLU A 113 8.63 13.64 7.40
C GLU A 113 8.23 12.14 7.51
N SER A 114 7.40 11.63 6.60
CA SER A 114 6.87 10.28 6.72
C SER A 114 7.83 9.18 6.25
N GLN A 115 7.81 8.05 6.96
CA GLN A 115 8.63 6.90 6.65
C GLN A 115 8.15 6.17 5.39
N ILE A 116 9.05 6.00 4.42
CA ILE A 116 8.83 5.21 3.21
C ILE A 116 9.80 4.03 3.19
N VAL A 117 9.27 2.83 3.11
CA VAL A 117 10.03 1.59 2.96
C VAL A 117 9.82 1.04 1.56
N LEU A 118 10.91 0.94 0.80
CA LEU A 118 10.90 0.36 -0.55
C LEU A 118 11.40 -1.08 -0.50
N CYS A 119 10.67 -1.99 -1.13
CA CYS A 119 10.97 -3.43 -1.16
C CYS A 119 10.73 -4.08 -2.53
#